data_AF-A0A2P5DXL9-F1
#
_entry.id   AF-A0A2P5DXL9-F1
#
_cell.length_a   1.000
_cell.length_b   1.000
_cell.length_c   1.000
_cell.angle_alpha   90.00
_cell.angle_beta   90.00
_cell.angle_gamma   90.00
#
_symmetry.space_group_name_H-M   'P 1'
#
loop_
_entity.id
_entity.type
_entity.pdbx_description
1 polymer ?
#
loop_
_entity_poly.entity_id
_entity_poly.type
_entity_poly.pdbx_seq_one_letter_code
_entity_poly.pdbx_strand_id
1 'polypeptide(L)'
;LQGEASSKTSIEDFDPQKIDGEVKTGPIEDFEDLPIDRSSKVVKIGAKLQEPMRALLVAFLKSNLDIFAWRHSDMVGIDLNICVITLI
;
A
#
# COMPACT_ATOMS: atom_id res chain seq x y z
N LEU A 1 48.32 -11.15 27.30
CA LEU A 1 47.13 -11.34 28.17
C LEU A 1 46.15 -10.24 27.83
N GLN A 2 44.91 -10.65 27.60
CA GLN A 2 43.71 -9.94 27.16
C GLN A 2 43.46 -8.59 27.85
N GLY A 3 42.81 -7.64 27.16
CA GLY A 3 42.26 -6.44 27.79
C GLY A 3 41.51 -5.51 26.83
N GLU A 4 40.34 -5.96 26.36
CA GLU A 4 39.16 -5.17 25.99
C GLU A 4 39.32 -4.00 25.00
N ALA A 5 39.18 -4.32 23.70
CA ALA A 5 38.62 -3.36 22.77
C ALA A 5 37.11 -3.21 23.07
N SER A 6 36.79 -2.22 23.90
CA SER A 6 35.41 -1.75 24.09
C SER A 6 34.89 -1.25 22.74
N SER A 7 34.14 -2.11 22.04
CA SER A 7 33.41 -1.78 20.83
C SER A 7 32.32 -0.78 21.21
N LYS A 8 32.66 0.50 21.11
CA LYS A 8 31.73 1.61 21.32
C LYS A 8 30.93 1.78 20.04
N THR A 9 29.94 0.91 19.82
CA THR A 9 28.91 1.14 18.80
C THR A 9 28.14 2.38 19.25
N SER A 10 28.42 3.52 18.61
CA SER A 10 27.71 4.78 18.91
C SER A 10 26.23 4.58 18.63
N ILE A 11 25.39 5.06 19.55
CA ILE A 11 23.92 5.02 19.52
C ILE A 11 23.34 5.66 18.24
N GLU A 12 24.16 6.41 17.51
CA GLU A 12 23.85 7.04 16.22
C GLU A 12 23.50 6.08 15.09
N ASP A 13 23.85 4.80 15.21
CA ASP A 13 23.54 3.75 14.23
C ASP A 13 22.09 3.22 14.33
N PHE A 14 21.37 3.60 15.39
CA PHE A 14 19.97 3.21 15.62
C PHE A 14 18.97 4.32 15.32
N ASP A 15 19.37 5.39 14.64
CA ASP A 15 18.43 6.43 14.22
C ASP A 15 17.64 5.97 12.99
N PRO A 16 16.35 5.58 13.12
CA PRO A 16 15.56 5.11 11.99
C PRO A 16 15.29 6.20 10.95
N GLN A 17 15.60 7.47 11.27
CA GLN A 17 15.50 8.60 10.34
C GLN A 17 16.75 8.74 9.47
N LYS A 18 17.89 8.16 9.87
CA LYS A 18 19.12 8.07 9.05
C LYS A 18 19.08 6.79 8.22
N ILE A 19 18.22 6.77 7.22
CA ILE A 19 18.15 5.67 6.25
C ILE A 19 19.32 5.84 5.28
N ASP A 20 20.40 5.08 5.46
CA ASP A 20 21.46 4.95 4.43
C ASP A 20 20.95 4.03 3.32
N GLY A 21 20.65 4.63 2.18
CA GLY A 21 20.05 3.96 1.05
C GLY A 21 18.52 4.06 1.04
N GLU A 22 17.98 4.29 -0.14
CA GLU A 22 16.55 4.22 -0.43
C GLU A 22 16.04 2.82 -0.11
N VAL A 23 15.58 2.59 1.12
CA VAL A 23 14.80 1.41 1.46
C VAL A 23 13.54 1.53 0.62
N LYS A 24 13.44 0.71 -0.44
CA LYS A 24 12.21 0.56 -1.20
C LYS A 24 11.14 -0.01 -0.26
N THR A 25 10.37 0.88 0.37
CA THR A 25 9.21 0.55 1.21
C THR A 25 7.98 0.15 0.37
N GLY A 26 8.23 -0.48 -0.77
CA GLY A 26 7.17 -1.00 -1.63
C GLY A 26 6.62 -2.31 -1.06
N PRO A 27 5.37 -2.67 -1.40
CA PRO A 27 4.90 -4.02 -1.20
C PRO A 27 5.88 -5.02 -1.82
N ILE A 28 6.18 -6.11 -1.09
CA ILE A 28 7.05 -7.20 -1.56
C ILE A 28 6.35 -8.00 -2.69
N GLU A 29 5.03 -7.88 -2.79
CA GLU A 29 4.20 -8.62 -3.73
C GLU A 29 4.06 -7.89 -5.08
N ASP A 30 4.04 -8.68 -6.15
CA ASP A 30 3.76 -8.20 -7.51
C ASP A 30 2.25 -8.03 -7.70
N PHE A 31 1.82 -6.95 -8.35
CA PHE A 31 0.41 -6.68 -8.64
C PHE A 31 0.17 -6.46 -10.13
N GLU A 32 -1.05 -6.76 -10.57
CA GLU A 32 -1.57 -6.45 -11.90
C GLU A 32 -2.76 -5.49 -11.82
N ASP A 33 -2.89 -4.63 -12.83
CA ASP A 33 -3.99 -3.68 -12.95
C ASP A 33 -5.23 -4.36 -13.54
N LEU A 34 -6.33 -4.28 -12.81
CA LEU A 34 -7.63 -4.79 -13.20
C LEU A 34 -8.62 -3.62 -13.40
N PRO A 35 -9.05 -3.33 -14.64
CA PRO A 35 -10.13 -2.38 -14.87
C PRO A 35 -11.45 -2.97 -14.41
N ILE A 36 -12.14 -2.27 -13.51
CA ILE A 36 -13.36 -2.75 -12.85
C ILE A 36 -14.63 -2.03 -13.31
N ASP A 37 -14.52 -0.84 -13.92
CA ASP A 37 -15.64 -0.06 -14.46
C ASP A 37 -15.24 0.71 -15.73
N ARG A 38 -16.23 1.17 -16.50
CA ARG A 38 -16.09 2.05 -17.67
C ARG A 38 -15.58 3.44 -17.30
N SER A 39 -15.68 3.86 -16.05
CA SER A 39 -15.20 5.17 -15.56
C SER A 39 -13.70 5.18 -15.22
N SER A 40 -12.86 4.41 -15.93
CA SER A 40 -11.42 4.29 -15.70
C SER A 40 -10.99 3.90 -14.27
N LYS A 41 -11.86 3.23 -13.50
CA LYS A 41 -11.49 2.71 -12.17
C LYS A 41 -10.67 1.45 -12.32
N VAL A 42 -9.50 1.42 -11.68
CA VAL A 42 -8.56 0.30 -11.68
C VAL A 42 -8.32 -0.15 -10.25
N VAL A 43 -8.32 -1.47 -10.05
CA VAL A 43 -7.92 -2.11 -8.79
C VAL A 43 -6.69 -2.96 -9.07
N LYS A 44 -5.76 -3.01 -8.12
CA LYS A 44 -4.60 -3.88 -8.19
C LYS A 44 -4.88 -5.20 -7.48
N ILE A 45 -4.66 -6.32 -8.17
CA ILE A 45 -4.73 -7.66 -7.58
C ILE A 45 -3.38 -8.34 -7.66
N GLY A 46 -3.09 -9.27 -6.76
CA GLY A 46 -1.81 -9.98 -6.75
C GLY A 46 -1.57 -10.72 -8.07
N ALA A 47 -0.43 -10.47 -8.72
CA ALA A 47 -0.11 -11.03 -10.03
C ALA A 47 0.11 -12.55 -10.02
N LYS A 48 0.32 -13.13 -8.82
CA LYS A 48 0.59 -14.57 -8.63
C LYS A 48 -0.65 -15.36 -8.18
N LEU A 49 -1.86 -14.79 -8.26
CA LEU A 49 -3.09 -15.52 -7.95
C LEU A 49 -3.35 -16.66 -8.96
N GLN A 50 -3.71 -17.84 -8.48
CA GLN A 50 -4.12 -18.96 -9.33
C GLN A 50 -5.48 -18.69 -10.00
N GLU A 51 -5.65 -19.13 -11.25
CA GLU A 51 -6.81 -18.82 -12.10
C GLU A 51 -8.20 -19.05 -11.46
N PRO A 52 -8.48 -20.16 -10.74
CA PRO A 52 -9.80 -20.34 -10.12
C PRO A 52 -10.10 -19.29 -9.05
N MET A 53 -9.10 -18.95 -8.24
CA MET A 53 -9.22 -17.92 -7.19
C MET A 53 -9.27 -16.53 -7.79
N ARG A 54 -8.44 -16.28 -8.81
CA ARG A 54 -8.41 -15.02 -9.54
C ARG A 54 -9.77 -14.70 -10.16
N ALA A 55 -10.37 -15.67 -10.86
CA ALA A 55 -11.68 -15.49 -11.47
C ALA A 55 -12.77 -15.18 -10.44
N LEU A 56 -12.77 -15.89 -9.30
CA LEU A 56 -13.71 -15.65 -8.20
C LEU A 56 -13.55 -14.25 -7.61
N LEU A 57 -12.30 -13.83 -7.35
CA LEU A 57 -11.99 -12.50 -6.83
C LEU A 57 -12.41 -11.40 -7.81
N VAL A 58 -12.11 -11.56 -9.10
CA VAL A 58 -12.51 -10.61 -10.15
C VAL A 58 -14.03 -10.47 -10.20
N ALA A 59 -14.77 -11.59 -10.18
CA ALA A 59 -16.23 -11.58 -10.18
C ALA A 59 -16.79 -10.88 -8.93
N PHE A 60 -16.21 -11.16 -7.76
CA PHE A 60 -16.58 -10.55 -6.49
C PHE A 60 -16.36 -9.03 -6.52
N LEU A 61 -15.18 -8.56 -6.95
CA LEU A 61 -14.85 -7.14 -7.05
C LEU A 61 -15.80 -6.41 -8.01
N LYS A 62 -16.09 -7.02 -9.17
CA LYS A 62 -17.04 -6.47 -10.16
C LYS A 62 -18.48 -6.40 -9.67
N SER A 63 -18.86 -7.25 -8.72
CA SER A 63 -20.22 -7.28 -8.18
C SER A 63 -20.44 -6.28 -7.04
N ASN A 64 -19.37 -5.72 -6.47
CA ASN A 64 -19.40 -4.90 -5.26
C ASN A 64 -18.64 -3.56 -5.43
N LEU A 65 -18.65 -3.00 -6.64
CA LEU A 65 -17.87 -1.81 -7.00
C LEU A 65 -18.19 -0.58 -6.16
N ASP A 66 -19.42 -0.51 -5.67
CA ASP A 66 -19.97 0.52 -4.80
C ASP A 66 -19.45 0.44 -3.36
N ILE A 67 -18.99 -0.73 -2.90
CA ILE A 67 -18.47 -0.95 -1.54
C ILE A 67 -17.00 -0.52 -1.42
N PHE A 68 -16.21 -0.71 -2.48
CA PHE A 68 -14.74 -0.55 -2.43
C PHE A 68 -14.23 0.83 -2.88
N ALA A 69 -15.11 1.72 -3.34
CA ALA A 69 -14.76 3.07 -3.75
C ALA A 69 -15.68 4.06 -3.03
N TRP A 70 -15.29 4.49 -1.82
CA TRP A 70 -15.95 5.61 -1.15
C TRP A 70 -16.10 6.77 -2.13
N ARG A 71 -17.34 7.15 -2.43
CA ARG A 71 -17.60 8.42 -3.08
C ARG A 71 -17.38 9.50 -2.03
N HIS A 72 -17.11 10.71 -2.49
CA HIS A 72 -16.99 11.87 -1.61
C HIS A 72 -18.24 12.07 -0.72
N SER A 73 -19.41 11.61 -1.17
CA SER A 73 -20.65 11.58 -0.40
C SER A 73 -20.70 10.55 0.73
N ASP A 74 -19.85 9.52 0.68
CA ASP A 74 -19.89 8.37 1.58
C ASP A 74 -18.96 8.57 2.79
N MET A 75 -18.08 9.58 2.75
CA MET A 75 -17.24 10.04 3.87
C MET A 75 -18.02 11.02 4.77
N VAL A 76 -19.10 10.56 5.40
CA VAL A 76 -19.89 11.39 6.32
C VAL A 76 -19.10 11.59 7.62
N GLY A 77 -18.58 12.80 7.85
CA GLY A 77 -17.88 13.16 9.09
C GLY A 77 -16.50 13.81 8.91
N ILE A 78 -16.01 13.95 7.68
CA ILE A 78 -14.79 14.70 7.37
C ILE A 78 -15.16 16.06 6.80
N ASP A 79 -14.74 17.14 7.45
CA ASP A 79 -14.92 18.50 6.93
C ASP A 79 -14.08 18.68 5.65
N LEU A 80 -14.75 19.02 4.54
CA LEU A 80 -14.13 19.24 3.24
C LEU A 80 -13.06 20.35 3.26
N ASN A 81 -13.07 21.26 4.25
CA ASN A 81 -12.06 22.30 4.41
C ASN A 81 -10.76 21.78 5.05
N ILE A 82 -10.79 20.60 5.68
CA ILE A 82 -9.65 19.98 6.36
C ILE A 82 -9.03 18.87 5.49
N CYS A 83 -9.80 18.26 4.58
CA CYS A 83 -9.34 17.15 3.75
C CYS A 83 -9.20 17.55 2.27
N VAL A 84 -7.97 17.74 1.82
CA VAL A 84 -7.63 17.89 0.39
C VAL A 84 -7.49 16.50 -0.22
N ILE A 85 -8.58 15.95 -0.77
CA ILE A 85 -8.52 14.66 -1.48
C ILE A 85 -8.09 14.93 -2.93
N THR A 86 -6.80 15.22 -3.13
CA THR A 86 -6.21 15.17 -4.48
C THR A 86 -5.92 13.70 -4.79
N LEU A 87 -6.72 13.10 -5.69
CA LEU A 87 -6.44 11.79 -6.27
C LEU A 87 -5.19 11.91 -7.16
N ILE A 88 -4.10 11.23 -6.78
CA ILE A 88 -2.96 10.88 -7.64
C ILE A 88 -3.23 9.54 -8.32
#